data_AF-T1DRT1-F1
#
_entry.id   AF-T1DRT1-F1
#
_cell.length_a   1.000
_cell.length_b   1.000
_cell.length_c   1.000
_cell.angle_alpha   90.00
_cell.angle_beta   90.00
_cell.angle_gamma   90.00
#
_symmetry.space_group_name_H-M   'P 1'
#
loop_
_entity.id
_entity.type
_entity.pdbx_description
1 polymer ?
#
loop_
_entity_poly.entity_id
_entity_poly.type
_entity_poly.pdbx_seq_one_letter_code
_entity_poly.pdbx_strand_id
1 'polypeptide(L)'
;TRAGIRGVLRWHPGKKATANGTAGRPAPPSNWVSYFRGSAWEWSDVRQEYYLHQFLAKQPDLNYRNPAVVEAMKNVMRFWLAKGVIGYRIDAVPALFEVAMDADGQYPDEPLSGNTNDPDDPGYTIHIYTQDRNETLDMVYQWRAVMDQFQQQHGGKERIIMTETYSPIDIVMKYYGNGTVPGAQIPFNFHFITDLGAGSSAEDFQNTIHFWIDHMPSNLNSVVPNWVAGNHDQHRVASRFGDGMIDGMNMILLSLPGVAVTYNGEEIGMDDVWISYNDTVDPAACNAGPDRYQYTTRDPERTPFQWDGSKNKWILFGKSHLASDFTQLHGG
;
A
#
# COMPACT_ATOMS: atom_id res chain seq x y z
N THR A 1 -21.39 -0.04 -24.68
CA THR A 1 -22.69 0.64 -24.45
C THR A 1 -22.63 1.41 -23.14
N ARG A 2 -23.25 2.60 -23.04
CA ARG A 2 -23.22 3.47 -21.84
C ARG A 2 -23.74 2.83 -20.53
N ALA A 3 -24.34 1.63 -20.62
CA ALA A 3 -24.77 0.82 -19.47
C ALA A 3 -23.59 0.22 -18.68
N GLY A 4 -22.43 -0.02 -19.30
CA GLY A 4 -21.27 -0.68 -18.65
C GLY A 4 -20.44 0.22 -17.72
N ILE A 5 -20.74 1.52 -17.63
CA ILE A 5 -19.97 2.51 -16.84
C ILE A 5 -20.70 2.87 -15.53
N ARG A 6 -22.01 2.55 -15.41
CA ARG A 6 -22.76 2.85 -14.19
C ARG A 6 -22.32 1.94 -13.05
N GLY A 7 -22.02 2.55 -11.90
CA GLY A 7 -21.62 1.83 -10.69
C GLY A 7 -20.19 1.29 -10.73
N VAL A 8 -19.33 1.73 -11.66
CA VAL A 8 -17.90 1.38 -11.68
C VAL A 8 -17.15 2.00 -10.50
N LEU A 9 -17.47 3.26 -10.17
CA LEU A 9 -16.92 3.95 -9.00
C LEU A 9 -17.98 4.05 -7.89
N ARG A 10 -17.54 4.35 -6.68
CA ARG A 10 -18.39 4.74 -5.55
C ARG A 10 -18.86 6.18 -5.73
N TRP A 11 -20.17 6.40 -5.74
CA TRP A 11 -20.79 7.72 -5.83
C TRP A 11 -21.83 7.90 -4.74
N HIS A 12 -21.93 9.11 -4.20
CA HIS A 12 -22.91 9.43 -3.17
C HIS A 12 -23.33 10.92 -3.25
N PRO A 13 -24.62 11.27 -3.13
CA PRO A 13 -25.09 12.65 -3.24
C PRO A 13 -24.64 13.57 -2.09
N GLY A 14 -24.13 13.00 -1.00
CA GLY A 14 -23.72 13.69 0.22
C GLY A 14 -24.84 13.77 1.27
N LYS A 15 -24.48 14.12 2.50
CA LYS A 15 -25.43 14.35 3.61
C LYS A 15 -26.14 15.69 3.37
N LYS A 16 -27.47 15.75 3.57
CA LYS A 16 -28.24 16.99 3.44
C LYS A 16 -27.59 18.08 4.30
N ALA A 17 -27.28 19.23 3.69
CA ALA A 17 -26.60 20.33 4.38
C ALA A 17 -27.40 20.74 5.64
N THR A 18 -26.79 20.60 6.82
CA THR A 18 -27.19 21.39 7.99
C THR A 18 -26.71 22.82 7.77
N ALA A 19 -27.31 23.80 8.44
CA ALA A 19 -27.28 25.24 8.09
C ALA A 19 -25.91 25.93 7.97
N ASN A 20 -24.79 25.20 8.11
CA ASN A 20 -23.41 25.65 7.99
C ASN A 20 -22.65 25.07 6.78
N GLY A 21 -23.34 24.49 5.78
CA GLY A 21 -22.70 24.00 4.56
C GLY A 21 -21.95 25.11 3.81
N THR A 22 -20.66 24.90 3.54
CA THR A 22 -19.87 25.79 2.68
C THR A 22 -20.39 25.75 1.25
N ALA A 23 -20.68 26.93 0.69
CA ALA A 23 -20.98 27.16 -0.73
C ALA A 23 -22.12 26.32 -1.36
N GLY A 24 -23.21 26.05 -0.62
CA GLY A 24 -24.43 25.48 -1.21
C GLY A 24 -24.32 24.02 -1.69
N ARG A 25 -23.23 23.32 -1.34
CA ARG A 25 -23.06 21.87 -1.60
C ARG A 25 -23.53 21.05 -0.38
N PRO A 26 -23.97 19.79 -0.59
CA PRO A 26 -24.19 18.84 0.50
C PRO A 26 -22.91 18.61 1.30
N ALA A 27 -23.02 18.16 2.56
CA ALA A 27 -21.84 17.75 3.33
C ALA A 27 -21.30 16.40 2.81
N PRO A 28 -20.00 16.09 3.00
CA PRO A 28 -19.44 14.79 2.65
C PRO A 28 -20.26 13.63 3.24
N PRO A 29 -20.32 12.46 2.57
CA PRO A 29 -21.06 11.29 3.02
C PRO A 29 -20.64 10.77 4.41
N SER A 30 -19.37 10.91 4.77
CA SER A 30 -18.84 10.53 6.08
C SER A 30 -17.59 11.34 6.44
N ASN A 31 -17.09 11.18 7.67
CA ASN A 31 -15.82 11.73 8.14
C ASN A 31 -14.57 10.95 7.67
N TRP A 32 -14.70 10.06 6.68
CA TRP A 32 -13.58 9.24 6.22
C TRP A 32 -12.43 10.11 5.69
N VAL A 33 -11.22 9.81 6.14
CA VAL A 33 -10.00 10.55 5.82
C VAL A 33 -9.17 9.75 4.83
N SER A 34 -8.65 10.42 3.80
CA SER A 34 -7.73 9.85 2.82
C SER A 34 -6.37 9.53 3.46
N TYR A 35 -5.74 8.44 3.03
CA TYR A 35 -4.35 8.12 3.37
C TYR A 35 -3.36 9.26 3.02
N PHE A 36 -3.71 10.12 2.06
CA PHE A 36 -2.89 11.25 1.62
C PHE A 36 -3.46 12.61 2.04
N ARG A 37 -4.11 12.64 3.20
CA ARG A 37 -4.65 13.83 3.89
C ARG A 37 -5.95 14.38 3.27
N GLY A 38 -6.84 14.85 4.13
CA GLY A 38 -8.12 15.45 3.78
C GLY A 38 -9.25 14.43 3.63
N SER A 39 -10.45 14.90 3.31
CA SER A 39 -11.60 14.02 3.11
C SER A 39 -11.33 12.98 2.01
N ALA A 40 -11.77 11.74 2.24
CA ALA A 40 -11.79 10.69 1.21
C ALA A 40 -12.92 10.89 0.17
N TRP A 41 -13.67 11.99 0.25
CA TRP A 41 -14.81 12.27 -0.62
C TRP A 41 -14.57 13.55 -1.43
N GLU A 42 -14.44 13.39 -2.75
CA GLU A 42 -14.25 14.50 -3.66
C GLU A 42 -15.56 14.82 -4.41
N TRP A 43 -15.96 16.09 -4.42
CA TRP A 43 -17.17 16.52 -5.11
C TRP A 43 -16.95 16.65 -6.62
N SER A 44 -17.82 16.03 -7.42
CA SER A 44 -17.81 16.21 -8.87
C SER A 44 -18.82 17.28 -9.31
N ASP A 45 -18.35 18.41 -9.82
CA ASP A 45 -19.23 19.45 -10.37
C ASP A 45 -19.99 18.99 -11.63
N VAL A 46 -19.50 17.97 -12.35
CA VAL A 46 -20.20 17.41 -13.52
C VAL A 46 -21.35 16.51 -13.09
N ARG A 47 -21.13 15.68 -12.07
CA ARG A 47 -22.10 14.67 -11.64
C ARG A 47 -23.00 15.14 -10.50
N GLN A 48 -22.62 16.21 -9.80
CA GLN A 48 -23.30 16.72 -8.61
C GLN A 48 -23.43 15.65 -7.51
N GLU A 49 -22.38 14.84 -7.36
CA GLU A 49 -22.23 13.80 -6.34
C GLU A 49 -20.77 13.75 -5.89
N TYR A 50 -20.52 13.26 -4.69
CA TYR A 50 -19.20 12.87 -4.21
C TYR A 50 -18.78 11.52 -4.80
N TYR A 51 -17.49 11.35 -5.10
CA TYR A 51 -16.88 10.04 -5.32
C TYR A 51 -15.84 9.73 -4.25
N LEU A 52 -15.69 8.44 -3.94
CA LEU A 52 -14.70 7.98 -2.97
C LEU A 52 -13.29 7.96 -3.60
N HIS A 53 -12.30 8.40 -2.82
CA HIS A 53 -10.89 8.14 -3.06
C HIS A 53 -10.19 7.89 -1.70
N GLN A 54 -9.73 6.67 -1.45
CA GLN A 54 -8.96 6.36 -0.23
C GLN A 54 -7.56 6.99 -0.28
N PHE A 55 -7.02 7.22 -1.49
CA PHE A 55 -5.73 7.86 -1.73
C PHE A 55 -5.92 9.26 -2.35
N LEU A 56 -5.29 9.57 -3.49
CA LEU A 56 -5.46 10.87 -4.14
C LEU A 56 -6.86 11.03 -4.75
N ALA A 57 -7.37 12.26 -4.83
CA ALA A 57 -8.60 12.57 -5.58
C ALA A 57 -8.52 12.13 -7.06
N LYS A 58 -7.31 12.01 -7.62
CA LYS A 58 -7.06 11.49 -8.98
C LYS A 58 -7.08 9.95 -9.08
N GLN A 59 -7.24 9.26 -7.95
CA GLN A 59 -7.32 7.80 -7.81
C GLN A 59 -8.72 7.44 -7.26
N PRO A 60 -9.80 7.63 -8.04
CA PRO A 60 -11.14 7.28 -7.58
C PRO A 60 -11.29 5.77 -7.38
N ASP A 61 -11.90 5.38 -6.27
CA ASP A 61 -12.03 3.97 -5.89
C ASP A 61 -13.05 3.22 -6.76
N LEU A 62 -12.63 2.03 -7.20
CA LEU A 62 -13.49 1.10 -7.91
C LEU A 62 -14.47 0.44 -6.95
N ASN A 63 -15.72 0.30 -7.37
CA ASN A 63 -16.74 -0.43 -6.66
C ASN A 63 -16.57 -1.95 -6.87
N TYR A 64 -15.83 -2.62 -5.98
CA TYR A 64 -15.64 -4.08 -6.02
C TYR A 64 -16.87 -4.91 -5.64
N ARG A 65 -17.97 -4.28 -5.21
CA ARG A 65 -19.29 -4.96 -5.10
C ARG A 65 -20.02 -5.03 -6.45
N ASN A 66 -19.52 -4.36 -7.48
CA ASN A 66 -20.05 -4.47 -8.83
C ASN A 66 -19.41 -5.69 -9.54
N PRO A 67 -20.18 -6.73 -9.89
CA PRO A 67 -19.61 -7.91 -10.54
C PRO A 67 -18.94 -7.61 -11.89
N ALA A 68 -19.35 -6.54 -12.59
CA ALA A 68 -18.70 -6.11 -13.83
C ALA A 68 -17.29 -5.55 -13.57
N VAL A 69 -17.06 -4.88 -12.44
CA VAL A 69 -15.72 -4.43 -12.02
C VAL A 69 -14.84 -5.61 -11.67
N VAL A 70 -15.37 -6.55 -10.88
CA VAL A 70 -14.65 -7.79 -10.51
C VAL A 70 -14.21 -8.54 -11.76
N GLU A 71 -15.11 -8.76 -12.72
CA GLU A 71 -14.76 -9.48 -13.95
C GLU A 71 -13.81 -8.68 -14.85
N ALA A 72 -13.94 -7.35 -14.91
CA ALA A 72 -12.99 -6.50 -15.63
C ALA A 72 -11.57 -6.65 -15.06
N MET A 73 -11.42 -6.64 -13.73
CA MET A 73 -10.11 -6.78 -13.08
C MET A 73 -9.53 -8.19 -13.25
N LYS A 74 -10.36 -9.24 -13.19
CA LYS A 74 -9.93 -10.61 -13.54
C LYS A 74 -9.44 -10.69 -14.99
N ASN A 75 -10.08 -9.98 -15.91
CA ASN A 75 -9.64 -9.91 -17.30
C ASN A 75 -8.32 -9.15 -17.49
N VAL A 76 -8.07 -8.09 -16.70
CA VAL A 76 -6.75 -7.43 -16.65
C VAL A 76 -5.67 -8.43 -16.23
N MET A 77 -5.91 -9.24 -15.20
CA MET A 77 -4.97 -10.30 -14.80
C MET A 77 -4.76 -11.32 -15.94
N ARG A 78 -5.83 -11.83 -16.56
CA ARG A 78 -5.68 -12.81 -17.66
C ARG A 78 -4.90 -12.22 -18.85
N PHE A 79 -5.12 -10.94 -19.16
CA PHE A 79 -4.41 -10.26 -20.23
C PHE A 79 -2.90 -10.26 -20.01
N TRP A 80 -2.44 -9.85 -18.83
CA TRP A 80 -1.00 -9.79 -18.53
C TRP A 80 -0.36 -11.18 -18.37
N LEU A 81 -1.10 -12.16 -17.83
CA LEU A 81 -0.66 -13.56 -17.84
C LEU A 81 -0.44 -14.08 -19.27
N ALA A 82 -1.37 -13.77 -20.19
CA ALA A 82 -1.24 -14.13 -21.60
C ALA A 82 -0.07 -13.40 -22.31
N LYS A 83 0.43 -12.30 -21.75
CA LYS A 83 1.65 -11.61 -22.20
C LYS A 83 2.94 -12.20 -21.61
N GLY A 84 2.84 -13.21 -20.75
CA GLY A 84 4.00 -13.90 -20.16
C GLY A 84 4.39 -13.40 -18.77
N VAL A 85 3.62 -12.50 -18.15
CA VAL A 85 3.79 -12.16 -16.74
C VAL A 85 3.51 -13.41 -15.90
N ILE A 86 4.40 -13.71 -14.95
CA ILE A 86 4.33 -14.94 -14.13
C ILE A 86 3.68 -14.72 -12.77
N GLY A 87 3.35 -13.47 -12.40
CA GLY A 87 2.79 -13.19 -11.09
C GLY A 87 2.39 -11.74 -10.88
N TYR A 88 1.74 -11.48 -9.75
CA TYR A 88 1.31 -10.15 -9.34
C TYR A 88 1.71 -9.85 -7.90
N ARG A 89 2.13 -8.61 -7.66
CA ARG A 89 2.01 -7.94 -6.36
C ARG A 89 0.74 -7.11 -6.40
N ILE A 90 -0.20 -7.35 -5.49
CA ILE A 90 -1.41 -6.56 -5.36
C ILE A 90 -1.19 -5.56 -4.23
N ASP A 91 -1.27 -4.29 -4.61
CA ASP A 91 -1.01 -3.11 -3.78
C ASP A 91 -2.27 -2.67 -3.03
N ALA A 92 -2.11 -2.07 -1.85
CA ALA A 92 -3.20 -1.43 -1.09
C ALA A 92 -4.45 -2.32 -0.85
N VAL A 93 -4.25 -3.63 -0.67
CA VAL A 93 -5.36 -4.60 -0.60
C VAL A 93 -6.36 -4.31 0.54
N PRO A 94 -5.95 -3.85 1.75
CA PRO A 94 -6.88 -3.54 2.83
C PRO A 94 -8.01 -2.56 2.45
N ALA A 95 -7.72 -1.62 1.54
CA ALA A 95 -8.64 -0.56 1.12
C ALA A 95 -9.65 -0.99 0.02
N LEU A 96 -9.66 -2.27 -0.38
CA LEU A 96 -10.42 -2.75 -1.53
C LEU A 96 -11.95 -2.67 -1.38
N PHE A 97 -12.43 -2.84 -0.16
CA PHE A 97 -13.84 -2.77 0.19
C PHE A 97 -14.03 -1.87 1.39
N GLU A 98 -15.10 -1.10 1.35
CA GLU A 98 -15.59 -0.28 2.45
C GLU A 98 -16.87 -0.91 3.00
N VAL A 99 -17.41 -0.46 4.12
CA VAL A 99 -18.72 -0.87 4.62
C VAL A 99 -19.82 -0.52 3.60
N ALA A 100 -20.87 -1.32 3.52
CA ALA A 100 -22.05 -0.95 2.75
C ALA A 100 -22.80 0.21 3.41
N MET A 101 -23.55 0.97 2.62
CA MET A 101 -24.49 1.96 3.16
C MET A 101 -25.54 1.29 4.04
N ASP A 102 -26.05 2.03 5.02
CA ASP A 102 -27.20 1.61 5.82
C ASP A 102 -28.52 1.66 5.02
N ALA A 103 -29.64 1.34 5.68
CA ALA A 103 -30.97 1.33 5.07
C ALA A 103 -31.44 2.73 4.59
N ASP A 104 -30.88 3.79 5.16
CA ASP A 104 -31.14 5.19 4.78
C ASP A 104 -30.15 5.69 3.71
N GLY A 105 -29.33 4.78 3.18
CA GLY A 105 -28.35 5.08 2.15
C GLY A 105 -27.18 5.93 2.65
N GLN A 106 -26.84 5.89 3.94
CA GLN A 106 -25.72 6.64 4.51
C GLN A 106 -24.50 5.76 4.77
N TYR A 107 -23.32 6.37 4.66
CA TYR A 107 -22.08 5.78 5.15
C TYR A 107 -21.86 6.19 6.61
N PRO A 108 -21.52 5.24 7.50
CA PRO A 108 -21.23 5.57 8.89
C PRO A 108 -19.91 6.35 9.00
N ASP A 109 -19.84 7.23 9.99
CA ASP A 109 -18.60 7.91 10.36
C ASP A 109 -17.67 6.92 11.10
N GLU A 110 -16.38 6.98 10.81
CA GLU A 110 -15.35 6.23 11.54
C GLU A 110 -15.19 6.78 12.96
N PRO A 111 -14.88 5.93 13.97
CA PRO A 111 -14.48 6.39 15.29
C PRO A 111 -13.23 7.28 15.22
N LEU A 112 -13.15 8.27 16.12
CA LEU A 112 -11.94 9.07 16.26
C LEU A 112 -10.85 8.28 16.97
N SER A 113 -9.60 8.42 16.53
CA SER A 113 -8.46 7.70 17.10
C SER A 113 -8.00 8.30 18.43
N GLY A 114 -8.15 9.62 18.61
CA GLY A 114 -7.54 10.38 19.69
C GLY A 114 -6.05 10.70 19.49
N ASN A 115 -5.44 10.27 18.39
CA ASN A 115 -4.00 10.49 18.11
C ASN A 115 -3.70 11.93 17.66
N THR A 116 -4.68 12.62 17.09
CA THR A 116 -4.53 13.98 16.56
C THR A 116 -5.87 14.72 16.61
N ASN A 117 -5.82 16.04 16.67
CA ASN A 117 -6.99 16.92 16.57
C ASN A 117 -7.16 17.52 15.17
N ASP A 118 -6.28 17.18 14.24
CA ASP A 118 -6.31 17.61 12.84
C ASP A 118 -7.25 16.69 12.04
N PRO A 119 -8.44 17.13 11.62
CA PRO A 119 -9.43 16.27 10.97
C PRO A 119 -9.02 15.81 9.56
N ASP A 120 -8.01 16.46 8.96
CA ASP A 120 -7.48 16.08 7.66
C ASP A 120 -6.33 15.07 7.79
N ASP A 121 -5.81 14.83 8.99
CA ASP A 121 -4.69 13.91 9.19
C ASP A 121 -5.16 12.45 9.08
N PRO A 122 -4.47 11.58 8.32
CA PRO A 122 -4.85 10.17 8.20
C PRO A 122 -4.95 9.46 9.55
N GLY A 123 -4.22 9.92 10.57
CA GLY A 123 -4.30 9.42 11.92
C GLY A 123 -5.52 9.89 12.72
N TYR A 124 -6.46 10.67 12.17
CA TYR A 124 -7.62 11.23 12.88
C TYR A 124 -8.68 10.17 13.23
N THR A 125 -8.84 9.15 12.39
CA THR A 125 -9.87 8.12 12.51
C THR A 125 -9.30 6.72 12.70
N ILE A 126 -10.09 5.81 13.27
CA ILE A 126 -9.81 4.37 13.29
C ILE A 126 -10.57 3.74 12.12
N HIS A 127 -9.88 3.09 11.19
CA HIS A 127 -10.44 2.66 9.91
C HIS A 127 -11.23 1.33 9.95
N ILE A 128 -12.26 1.24 10.79
CA ILE A 128 -13.05 -0.01 10.95
C ILE A 128 -14.07 -0.22 9.82
N TYR A 129 -14.44 0.84 9.10
CA TYR A 129 -15.40 0.81 8.00
C TYR A 129 -14.74 0.88 6.62
N THR A 130 -13.51 1.37 6.53
CA THR A 130 -12.81 1.63 5.26
C THR A 130 -11.70 0.64 4.94
N GLN A 131 -11.28 -0.18 5.90
CA GLN A 131 -10.21 -1.17 5.72
C GLN A 131 -10.63 -2.57 6.19
N ASP A 132 -9.91 -3.58 5.71
CA ASP A 132 -9.91 -4.95 6.21
C ASP A 132 -11.29 -5.62 6.29
N ARG A 133 -12.17 -5.29 5.35
CA ARG A 133 -13.46 -5.95 5.22
C ARG A 133 -13.25 -7.41 4.81
N ASN A 134 -14.06 -8.32 5.31
CA ASN A 134 -13.94 -9.74 4.98
C ASN A 134 -14.00 -10.01 3.47
N GLU A 135 -14.77 -9.20 2.72
CA GLU A 135 -14.87 -9.29 1.27
C GLU A 135 -13.52 -9.07 0.56
N THR A 136 -12.59 -8.34 1.18
CA THR A 136 -11.22 -8.14 0.69
C THR A 136 -10.48 -9.48 0.60
N LEU A 137 -10.55 -10.30 1.66
CA LEU A 137 -9.94 -11.64 1.68
C LEU A 137 -10.55 -12.54 0.61
N ASP A 138 -11.88 -12.53 0.49
CA ASP A 138 -12.59 -13.32 -0.53
C ASP A 138 -12.20 -12.92 -1.95
N MET A 139 -11.91 -11.64 -2.20
CA MET A 139 -11.44 -11.18 -3.51
C MET A 139 -10.02 -11.67 -3.82
N VAL A 140 -9.14 -11.69 -2.83
CA VAL A 140 -7.80 -12.29 -2.99
C VAL A 140 -7.88 -13.77 -3.34
N TYR A 141 -8.78 -14.52 -2.69
CA TYR A 141 -9.01 -15.93 -3.04
C TYR A 141 -9.51 -16.09 -4.47
N GLN A 142 -10.39 -15.20 -4.92
CA GLN A 142 -10.86 -15.21 -6.32
C GLN A 142 -9.75 -14.87 -7.32
N TRP A 143 -8.85 -13.95 -6.98
CA TRP A 143 -7.68 -13.65 -7.81
C TRP A 143 -6.70 -14.82 -7.85
N ARG A 144 -6.46 -15.48 -6.71
CA ARG A 144 -5.68 -16.73 -6.66
C ARG A 144 -6.28 -17.79 -7.60
N ALA A 145 -7.60 -17.97 -7.59
CA ALA A 145 -8.27 -18.91 -8.49
C ALA A 145 -8.07 -18.57 -9.98
N VAL A 146 -7.99 -17.29 -10.36
CA VAL A 146 -7.66 -16.90 -11.74
C VAL A 146 -6.26 -17.37 -12.14
N MET A 147 -5.29 -17.22 -11.23
CA MET A 147 -3.89 -17.66 -11.44
C MET A 147 -3.81 -19.17 -11.60
N ASP A 148 -4.48 -19.93 -10.72
CA ASP A 148 -4.48 -21.40 -10.74
C ASP A 148 -5.20 -21.95 -11.98
N GLN A 149 -6.34 -21.38 -12.36
CA GLN A 149 -7.05 -21.75 -13.58
C GLN A 149 -6.20 -21.50 -14.83
N PHE A 150 -5.51 -20.36 -14.88
CA PHE A 150 -4.58 -20.05 -15.96
C PHE A 150 -3.37 -21.02 -15.96
N GLN A 151 -2.86 -21.40 -14.78
CA GLN A 151 -1.85 -22.45 -14.62
C GLN A 151 -2.28 -23.78 -15.22
N GLN A 152 -3.47 -24.23 -14.89
CA GLN A 152 -4.00 -25.50 -15.34
C GLN A 152 -4.22 -25.53 -16.85
N GLN A 153 -4.68 -24.42 -17.43
CA GLN A 153 -4.99 -24.33 -18.86
C GLN A 153 -3.75 -24.21 -19.74
N HIS A 154 -2.73 -23.47 -19.29
CA HIS A 154 -1.60 -23.09 -20.15
C HIS A 154 -0.28 -23.79 -19.80
N GLY A 155 -0.17 -24.44 -18.63
CA GLY A 155 1.09 -25.04 -18.16
C GLY A 155 2.21 -23.99 -18.02
N GLY A 156 3.45 -24.41 -17.75
CA GLY A 156 4.62 -23.54 -17.58
C GLY A 156 5.00 -23.31 -16.10
N LYS A 157 5.85 -22.30 -15.83
CA LYS A 157 6.32 -21.96 -14.47
C LYS A 157 5.17 -21.62 -13.54
N GLU A 158 5.28 -22.01 -12.27
CA GLU A 158 4.30 -21.67 -11.23
C GLU A 158 3.98 -20.17 -11.23
N ARG A 159 2.69 -19.83 -11.16
CA ARG A 159 2.27 -18.43 -11.03
C ARG A 159 2.18 -18.04 -9.55
N ILE A 160 2.65 -16.83 -9.25
CA ILE A 160 2.67 -16.31 -7.88
C ILE A 160 1.77 -15.09 -7.72
N ILE A 161 1.02 -15.02 -6.62
CA ILE A 161 0.33 -13.81 -6.20
C ILE A 161 0.80 -13.41 -4.81
N MET A 162 1.17 -12.14 -4.68
CA MET A 162 1.67 -11.51 -3.48
C MET A 162 0.73 -10.37 -3.11
N THR A 163 0.45 -10.17 -1.82
CA THR A 163 -0.46 -9.12 -1.34
C THR A 163 0.25 -8.21 -0.36
N GLU A 164 0.12 -6.91 -0.57
CA GLU A 164 0.61 -5.90 0.34
C GLU A 164 -0.51 -5.47 1.30
N THR A 165 -0.20 -5.53 2.59
CA THR A 165 -1.07 -5.13 3.69
C THR A 165 -0.20 -4.79 4.91
N TYR A 166 -0.57 -3.72 5.63
CA TYR A 166 -0.03 -3.37 6.95
C TYR A 166 -1.06 -3.65 8.06
N SER A 167 -1.95 -4.61 7.83
CA SER A 167 -3.06 -4.96 8.72
C SER A 167 -2.58 -5.78 9.93
N PRO A 168 -3.41 -5.93 10.98
CA PRO A 168 -3.11 -6.82 12.10
C PRO A 168 -2.78 -8.26 11.68
N ILE A 169 -1.88 -8.92 12.40
CA ILE A 169 -1.33 -10.23 12.03
C ILE A 169 -2.40 -11.31 11.81
N ASP A 170 -3.50 -11.28 12.57
CA ASP A 170 -4.59 -12.24 12.44
C ASP A 170 -5.38 -12.06 11.13
N ILE A 171 -5.35 -10.87 10.54
CA ILE A 171 -5.90 -10.56 9.23
C ILE A 171 -4.88 -10.94 8.14
N VAL A 172 -3.61 -10.55 8.32
CA VAL A 172 -2.51 -10.88 7.40
C VAL A 172 -2.45 -12.39 7.14
N MET A 173 -2.57 -13.21 8.18
CA MET A 173 -2.50 -14.67 8.05
C MET A 173 -3.68 -15.27 7.27
N LYS A 174 -4.83 -14.60 7.25
CA LYS A 174 -5.98 -15.04 6.44
C LYS A 174 -5.73 -14.83 4.95
N TYR A 175 -4.82 -13.93 4.53
CA TYR A 175 -4.47 -13.78 3.12
C TYR A 175 -3.83 -15.04 2.52
N TYR A 176 -3.23 -15.93 3.31
CA TYR A 176 -2.76 -17.24 2.81
C TYR A 176 -3.90 -18.18 2.39
N GLY A 177 -5.11 -18.00 2.95
CA GLY A 177 -6.26 -18.85 2.71
C GLY A 177 -7.08 -19.13 3.98
N ASN A 178 -8.20 -19.82 3.82
CA ASN A 178 -9.16 -20.08 4.91
C ASN A 178 -9.29 -21.57 5.30
N GLY A 179 -8.32 -22.41 4.92
CA GLY A 179 -8.34 -23.87 5.14
C GLY A 179 -9.05 -24.66 4.04
N THR A 180 -9.94 -24.03 3.28
CA THR A 180 -10.67 -24.66 2.15
C THR A 180 -10.35 -24.04 0.80
N VAL A 181 -10.06 -22.74 0.80
CA VAL A 181 -9.71 -21.97 -0.39
C VAL A 181 -8.34 -21.34 -0.19
N PRO A 182 -7.37 -21.55 -1.10
CA PRO A 182 -6.07 -20.91 -1.02
C PRO A 182 -6.16 -19.43 -1.38
N GLY A 183 -5.34 -18.62 -0.72
CA GLY A 183 -5.15 -17.21 -1.03
C GLY A 183 -3.79 -16.91 -1.64
N ALA A 184 -3.24 -15.76 -1.30
CA ALA A 184 -1.91 -15.33 -1.74
C ALA A 184 -0.83 -16.30 -1.26
N GLN A 185 0.17 -16.58 -2.10
CA GLN A 185 1.34 -17.34 -1.65
C GLN A 185 2.23 -16.50 -0.72
N ILE A 186 2.23 -15.17 -0.90
CA ILE A 186 3.07 -14.25 -0.12
C ILE A 186 2.26 -13.01 0.26
N PRO A 187 1.55 -13.00 1.40
CA PRO A 187 1.26 -11.75 2.08
C PRO A 187 2.58 -11.18 2.62
N PHE A 188 2.95 -9.98 2.19
CA PHE A 188 4.25 -9.41 2.55
C PHE A 188 4.38 -9.22 4.06
N ASN A 189 5.53 -9.66 4.59
CA ASN A 189 5.90 -9.50 5.98
C ASN A 189 6.69 -8.19 6.15
N PHE A 190 6.03 -7.15 6.63
CA PHE A 190 6.65 -5.85 6.88
C PHE A 190 7.14 -5.64 8.31
N HIS A 191 7.18 -6.67 9.17
CA HIS A 191 7.57 -6.47 10.57
C HIS A 191 9.03 -6.02 10.75
N PHE A 192 9.93 -6.34 9.80
CA PHE A 192 11.30 -5.79 9.78
C PHE A 192 11.35 -4.30 9.44
N ILE A 193 10.28 -3.76 8.86
CA ILE A 193 10.10 -2.33 8.60
C ILE A 193 9.45 -1.66 9.82
N THR A 194 8.36 -2.24 10.35
CA THR A 194 7.51 -1.56 11.32
C THR A 194 7.98 -1.68 12.77
N ASP A 195 8.67 -2.77 13.11
CA ASP A 195 8.94 -3.13 14.51
C ASP A 195 10.42 -2.99 14.89
N LEU A 196 11.30 -2.85 13.89
CA LEU A 196 12.76 -2.86 14.07
C LEU A 196 13.42 -1.58 13.55
N GLY A 197 14.51 -1.17 14.20
CA GLY A 197 15.36 -0.06 13.79
C GLY A 197 16.71 -0.06 14.51
N ALA A 198 17.48 1.03 14.40
CA ALA A 198 18.81 1.16 14.99
C ALA A 198 18.89 0.91 16.51
N GLY A 199 17.78 1.07 17.24
CA GLY A 199 17.69 0.82 18.68
C GLY A 199 17.37 -0.63 19.07
N SER A 200 17.07 -1.51 18.10
CA SER A 200 16.63 -2.87 18.36
C SER A 200 17.77 -3.76 18.84
N SER A 201 17.50 -4.54 19.89
CA SER A 201 18.39 -5.57 20.42
C SER A 201 18.27 -6.89 19.64
N ALA A 202 19.20 -7.83 19.87
CA ALA A 202 19.10 -9.17 19.29
C ALA A 202 17.80 -9.91 19.72
N GLU A 203 17.29 -9.63 20.92
CA GLU A 203 16.03 -10.19 21.40
C GLU A 203 14.84 -9.65 20.61
N ASP A 204 14.84 -8.37 20.25
CA ASP A 204 13.80 -7.76 19.41
C ASP A 204 13.76 -8.42 18.03
N PHE A 205 14.92 -8.63 17.40
CA PHE A 205 15.02 -9.36 16.13
C PHE A 205 14.46 -10.79 16.25
N GLN A 206 14.87 -11.52 17.30
CA GLN A 206 14.37 -12.87 17.55
C GLN A 206 12.85 -12.88 17.72
N ASN A 207 12.31 -11.96 18.52
CA ASN A 207 10.88 -11.83 18.76
C ASN A 207 10.11 -11.49 17.49
N THR A 208 10.61 -10.57 16.66
CA THR A 208 10.01 -10.24 15.36
C THR A 208 10.00 -11.43 14.39
N ILE A 209 11.08 -12.21 14.35
CA ILE A 209 11.15 -13.43 13.53
C ILE A 209 10.12 -14.46 14.01
N HIS A 210 10.10 -14.75 15.31
CA HIS A 210 9.16 -15.71 15.89
C HIS A 210 7.71 -15.24 15.75
N PHE A 211 7.46 -13.93 15.87
CA PHE A 211 6.12 -13.38 15.72
C PHE A 211 5.47 -13.77 14.39
N TRP A 212 6.19 -13.68 13.28
CA TRP A 212 5.65 -14.14 12.00
C TRP A 212 5.48 -15.66 11.96
N ILE A 213 6.52 -16.41 12.32
CA ILE A 213 6.55 -17.88 12.22
C ILE A 213 5.46 -18.53 13.07
N ASP A 214 5.25 -18.04 14.29
CA ASP A 214 4.31 -18.62 15.25
C ASP A 214 2.85 -18.34 14.88
N HIS A 215 2.59 -17.29 14.08
CA HIS A 215 1.24 -16.96 13.58
C HIS A 215 0.91 -17.60 12.23
N MET A 216 1.89 -18.15 11.51
CA MET A 216 1.65 -18.78 10.21
C MET A 216 0.62 -19.92 10.32
N PRO A 217 -0.34 -20.02 9.38
CA PRO A 217 -1.41 -21.01 9.46
C PRO A 217 -0.88 -22.43 9.23
N SER A 218 -0.76 -23.19 10.32
CA SER A 218 -0.27 -24.58 10.31
C SER A 218 -1.22 -25.58 9.65
N ASN A 219 -2.48 -25.19 9.45
CA ASN A 219 -3.51 -25.99 8.79
C ASN A 219 -3.49 -25.86 7.25
N LEU A 220 -2.65 -24.99 6.69
CA LEU A 220 -2.48 -24.82 5.26
C LEU A 220 -1.23 -25.53 4.77
N ASN A 221 -1.39 -26.36 3.74
CA ASN A 221 -0.26 -26.94 3.03
C ASN A 221 0.39 -25.84 2.17
N SER A 222 1.73 -25.80 2.13
CA SER A 222 2.50 -24.94 1.22
C SER A 222 2.45 -23.43 1.50
N VAL A 223 2.33 -23.02 2.76
CA VAL A 223 2.63 -21.63 3.16
C VAL A 223 4.13 -21.44 3.36
N VAL A 224 4.65 -20.30 2.91
CA VAL A 224 6.09 -19.97 3.02
C VAL A 224 6.25 -18.61 3.71
N PRO A 225 7.14 -18.49 4.71
CA PRO A 225 7.46 -17.18 5.25
C PRO A 225 8.17 -16.33 4.20
N ASN A 226 8.10 -15.01 4.38
CA ASN A 226 8.87 -14.06 3.61
C ASN A 226 9.40 -12.96 4.54
N TRP A 227 10.42 -12.25 4.08
CA TRP A 227 11.12 -11.25 4.87
C TRP A 227 11.39 -10.01 4.02
N VAL A 228 10.81 -8.88 4.42
CA VAL A 228 10.95 -7.59 3.74
C VAL A 228 11.54 -6.58 4.71
N ALA A 229 12.73 -6.04 4.41
CA ALA A 229 13.34 -4.99 5.22
C ALA A 229 13.19 -3.60 4.62
N GLY A 230 12.78 -3.46 3.37
CA GLY A 230 12.57 -2.16 2.75
C GLY A 230 11.68 -2.23 1.52
N ASN A 231 11.20 -1.06 1.12
CA ASN A 231 10.40 -0.83 -0.07
C ASN A 231 10.42 0.66 -0.41
N HIS A 232 9.65 1.06 -1.42
CA HIS A 232 9.54 2.44 -1.89
C HIS A 232 8.62 3.35 -1.06
N ASP A 233 8.10 2.89 0.08
CA ASP A 233 7.22 3.67 0.97
C ASP A 233 7.81 3.90 2.36
N GLN A 234 9.04 3.42 2.58
CA GLN A 234 9.69 3.36 3.88
C GLN A 234 11.16 3.71 3.72
N HIS A 235 11.69 4.46 4.70
CA HIS A 235 13.10 4.80 4.79
C HIS A 235 14.02 3.60 4.55
N ARG A 236 15.09 3.79 3.77
CA ARG A 236 16.04 2.72 3.39
C ARG A 236 16.65 2.04 4.61
N VAL A 237 17.00 0.75 4.47
CA VAL A 237 17.57 -0.07 5.55
C VAL A 237 18.81 0.59 6.17
N ALA A 238 19.74 1.08 5.36
CA ALA A 238 20.94 1.78 5.82
C ALA A 238 20.58 2.99 6.71
N SER A 239 19.59 3.78 6.31
CA SER A 239 19.15 4.96 7.08
C SER A 239 18.34 4.62 8.33
N ARG A 240 17.66 3.45 8.39
CA ARG A 240 16.94 2.99 9.60
C ARG A 240 17.83 2.31 10.63
N PHE A 241 18.83 1.54 10.19
CA PHE A 241 19.68 0.70 11.06
C PHE A 241 21.13 1.19 11.21
N GLY A 242 21.59 2.06 10.31
CA GLY A 242 22.97 2.51 10.19
C GLY A 242 23.84 1.61 9.31
N ASP A 243 24.87 2.21 8.70
CA ASP A 243 25.73 1.59 7.69
C ASP A 243 26.37 0.27 8.16
N GLY A 244 26.73 0.21 9.46
CA GLY A 244 27.35 -0.97 10.06
C GLY A 244 26.45 -2.21 10.11
N MET A 245 25.14 -2.07 9.89
CA MET A 245 24.17 -3.16 9.94
C MET A 245 23.78 -3.70 8.56
N ILE A 246 24.20 -3.09 7.45
CA ILE A 246 23.75 -3.46 6.10
C ILE A 246 24.09 -4.93 5.79
N ASP A 247 25.35 -5.33 5.99
CA ASP A 247 25.77 -6.72 5.80
C ASP A 247 25.01 -7.68 6.72
N GLY A 248 24.82 -7.29 7.99
CA GLY A 248 24.06 -8.04 8.99
C GLY A 248 22.62 -8.28 8.57
N MET A 249 21.93 -7.24 8.12
CA MET A 249 20.55 -7.30 7.65
C MET A 249 20.43 -8.22 6.43
N ASN A 250 21.31 -8.06 5.44
CA ASN A 250 21.32 -8.92 4.26
C ASN A 250 21.61 -10.39 4.62
N MET A 251 22.56 -10.64 5.54
CA MET A 251 22.83 -12.00 6.04
C MET A 251 21.61 -12.60 6.74
N ILE A 252 20.90 -11.82 7.58
CA ILE A 252 19.68 -12.29 8.25
C ILE A 252 18.61 -12.65 7.22
N LEU A 253 18.24 -11.72 6.33
CA LEU A 253 17.18 -11.94 5.34
C LEU A 253 17.45 -13.14 4.43
N LEU A 254 18.70 -13.33 3.99
CA LEU A 254 19.09 -14.44 3.11
C LEU A 254 19.26 -15.78 3.85
N SER A 255 19.41 -15.76 5.17
CA SER A 255 19.58 -16.98 5.98
C SER A 255 18.27 -17.50 6.59
N LEU A 256 17.26 -16.63 6.70
CA LEU A 256 15.95 -17.02 7.20
C LEU A 256 15.21 -17.93 6.21
N PRO A 257 14.34 -18.85 6.68
CA PRO A 257 13.61 -19.77 5.81
C PRO A 257 12.64 -19.01 4.89
N GLY A 258 12.34 -19.57 3.72
CA GLY A 258 11.33 -19.02 2.82
C GLY A 258 11.90 -18.02 1.81
N VAL A 259 11.23 -16.88 1.65
CA VAL A 259 11.51 -15.91 0.59
C VAL A 259 12.16 -14.64 1.15
N ALA A 260 13.39 -14.35 0.73
CA ALA A 260 14.01 -13.05 0.94
C ALA A 260 13.52 -12.05 -0.13
N VAL A 261 13.11 -10.86 0.28
CA VAL A 261 12.67 -9.78 -0.61
C VAL A 261 13.63 -8.62 -0.45
N THR A 262 14.32 -8.24 -1.53
CA THR A 262 15.28 -7.14 -1.56
C THR A 262 14.70 -5.97 -2.33
N TYR A 263 14.67 -4.79 -1.73
CA TYR A 263 14.36 -3.54 -2.41
C TYR A 263 15.61 -2.94 -3.07
N ASN A 264 15.40 -2.30 -4.22
CA ASN A 264 16.45 -1.71 -5.04
C ASN A 264 17.39 -0.80 -4.21
N GLY A 265 18.67 -1.16 -4.16
CA GLY A 265 19.71 -0.43 -3.44
C GLY A 265 20.14 -1.06 -2.12
N GLU A 266 19.36 -1.98 -1.54
CA GLU A 266 19.75 -2.70 -0.32
C GLU A 266 20.99 -3.59 -0.53
N GLU A 267 21.18 -4.11 -1.73
CA GLU A 267 22.30 -4.97 -2.10
C GLU A 267 23.65 -4.22 -2.20
N ILE A 268 23.60 -2.90 -2.29
CA ILE A 268 24.77 -2.01 -2.27
C ILE A 268 24.73 -1.03 -1.08
N GLY A 269 23.75 -1.16 -0.20
CA GLY A 269 23.67 -0.32 0.99
C GLY A 269 23.28 1.13 0.76
N MET A 270 22.42 1.43 -0.22
CA MET A 270 21.96 2.80 -0.47
C MET A 270 21.25 3.41 0.75
N ASP A 271 21.56 4.68 1.01
CA ASP A 271 20.89 5.54 1.98
C ASP A 271 19.80 6.41 1.37
N ASP A 272 18.92 6.88 2.25
CA ASP A 272 18.03 7.99 1.98
C ASP A 272 18.83 9.25 1.67
N VAL A 273 18.31 10.05 0.74
CA VAL A 273 18.90 11.35 0.41
C VAL A 273 17.96 12.43 0.91
N TRP A 274 18.53 13.46 1.54
CA TRP A 274 17.76 14.64 1.89
C TRP A 274 17.23 15.35 0.64
N ILE A 275 15.92 15.61 0.62
CA ILE A 275 15.24 16.31 -0.49
C ILE A 275 14.53 17.53 0.08
N SER A 276 14.70 18.68 -0.58
CA SER A 276 14.03 19.91 -0.18
C SER A 276 12.53 19.87 -0.53
N TYR A 277 11.68 20.61 0.18
CA TYR A 277 10.25 20.70 -0.14
C TYR A 277 9.99 21.12 -1.60
N ASN A 278 10.81 22.03 -2.14
CA ASN A 278 10.66 22.50 -3.51
C ASN A 278 10.98 21.40 -4.54
N ASP A 279 11.79 20.41 -4.15
CA ASP A 279 12.20 19.31 -5.00
C ASP A 279 11.29 18.09 -4.85
N THR A 280 10.65 17.93 -3.68
CA THR A 280 9.63 16.91 -3.41
C THR A 280 8.57 16.84 -4.52
N VAL A 281 8.24 15.61 -4.89
CA VAL A 281 7.22 15.26 -5.88
C VAL A 281 6.22 14.24 -5.36
N ASP A 282 6.49 13.61 -4.21
CA ASP A 282 5.55 12.69 -3.57
C ASP A 282 4.22 13.42 -3.24
N PRO A 283 3.09 12.98 -3.83
CA PRO A 283 1.80 13.58 -3.57
C PRO A 283 1.39 13.60 -2.09
N ALA A 284 1.79 12.61 -1.30
CA ALA A 284 1.50 12.57 0.14
C ALA A 284 2.12 13.78 0.85
N ALA A 285 3.39 14.06 0.56
CA ALA A 285 4.13 15.18 1.12
C ALA A 285 3.72 16.53 0.54
N CYS A 286 3.40 16.58 -0.76
CA CYS A 286 2.85 17.78 -1.38
C CYS A 286 1.54 18.21 -0.70
N ASN A 287 0.66 17.25 -0.39
CA ASN A 287 -0.61 17.51 0.32
C ASN A 287 -0.40 17.89 1.80
N ALA A 288 0.63 17.34 2.45
CA ALA A 288 0.97 17.67 3.83
C ALA A 288 1.52 19.11 4.01
N GLY A 289 2.07 19.70 2.95
CA GLY A 289 2.58 21.06 2.95
C GLY A 289 4.00 21.20 3.51
N PRO A 290 4.59 22.41 3.43
CA PRO A 290 6.02 22.65 3.70
C PRO A 290 6.44 22.35 5.15
N ASP A 291 5.52 22.42 6.11
CA ASP A 291 5.83 22.20 7.53
C ASP A 291 5.82 20.71 7.92
N ARG A 292 5.23 19.84 7.08
CA ARG A 292 5.05 18.40 7.39
C ARG A 292 5.62 17.45 6.34
N TYR A 293 6.13 17.97 5.23
CA TYR A 293 6.57 17.15 4.10
C TYR A 293 7.62 16.11 4.49
N GLN A 294 8.53 16.42 5.41
CA GLN A 294 9.61 15.51 5.80
C GLN A 294 9.12 14.26 6.53
N TYR A 295 7.96 14.33 7.18
CA TYR A 295 7.37 13.19 7.90
C TYR A 295 6.52 12.29 7.02
N THR A 296 6.29 12.71 5.76
CA THR A 296 5.31 12.07 4.86
C THR A 296 5.88 11.75 3.49
N THR A 297 7.03 12.33 3.12
CA THR A 297 7.66 12.11 1.82
C THR A 297 8.33 10.75 1.77
N ARG A 298 8.07 10.07 0.66
CA ARG A 298 8.72 8.83 0.27
C ARG A 298 9.79 9.04 -0.81
N ASP A 299 10.10 10.29 -1.14
CA ASP A 299 11.07 10.61 -2.18
C ASP A 299 12.51 10.18 -1.82
N PRO A 300 12.98 10.26 -0.54
CA PRO A 300 14.34 9.85 -0.17
C PRO A 300 14.68 8.39 -0.54
N GLU A 301 13.75 7.45 -0.31
CA GLU A 301 13.89 6.03 -0.61
C GLU A 301 13.63 5.70 -2.10
N ARG A 302 13.22 6.68 -2.91
CA ARG A 302 12.93 6.58 -4.35
C ARG A 302 14.01 7.20 -5.24
N THR A 303 15.12 7.60 -4.65
CA THR A 303 16.26 8.13 -5.40
C THR A 303 16.79 7.11 -6.40
N PRO A 304 17.30 7.56 -7.57
CA PRO A 304 17.80 6.65 -8.59
C PRO A 304 18.95 5.76 -8.09
N PHE A 305 18.98 4.52 -8.58
CA PHE A 305 20.02 3.56 -8.23
C PHE A 305 21.43 4.03 -8.61
N GLN A 306 22.40 3.76 -7.74
CA GLN A 306 23.80 4.20 -7.85
C GLN A 306 24.67 3.14 -8.56
N TRP A 307 24.64 3.14 -9.90
CA TRP A 307 25.38 2.15 -10.70
C TRP A 307 26.90 2.29 -10.66
N ASP A 308 27.40 3.52 -10.68
CA ASP A 308 28.83 3.84 -10.70
C ASP A 308 29.10 5.25 -10.15
N GLY A 309 30.38 5.63 -10.09
CA GLY A 309 30.83 6.94 -9.61
C GLY A 309 30.72 8.08 -10.65
N SER A 310 30.07 7.87 -11.79
CA SER A 310 29.90 8.92 -12.79
C SER A 310 28.91 9.98 -12.31
N LYS A 311 29.18 11.26 -12.63
CA LYS A 311 28.24 12.35 -12.34
C LYS A 311 27.02 12.23 -13.25
N ASN A 312 25.96 11.62 -12.75
CA ASN A 312 24.67 11.63 -13.41
C ASN A 312 23.85 12.84 -12.96
N LYS A 313 23.22 13.53 -13.93
CA LYS A 313 22.16 14.49 -13.64
C LYS A 313 20.93 13.68 -13.24
N TRP A 314 20.69 13.56 -11.94
CA TRP A 314 19.54 12.87 -11.40
C TRP A 314 18.25 13.49 -11.96
N ILE A 315 17.27 12.66 -12.27
CA ILE A 315 15.92 13.11 -12.61
C ILE A 315 15.01 12.34 -11.67
N LEU A 316 14.51 13.01 -10.63
CA LEU A 316 13.36 12.51 -9.89
C LEU A 316 12.19 12.36 -10.86
N PHE A 317 11.49 11.22 -10.81
CA PHE A 317 10.34 10.97 -11.67
C PHE A 317 9.34 12.14 -11.55
N GLY A 318 9.13 12.87 -12.66
CA GLY A 318 8.16 13.98 -12.73
C GLY A 318 8.72 15.40 -12.80
N LYS A 319 10.05 15.62 -12.64
CA LYS A 319 10.68 16.93 -12.90
C LYS A 319 11.89 16.77 -13.80
N SER A 320 11.78 17.21 -15.05
CA SER A 320 12.85 17.20 -16.08
C SER A 320 14.08 18.08 -15.77
N HIS A 321 14.17 18.70 -14.58
CA HIS A 321 15.09 19.82 -14.34
C HIS A 321 15.84 19.84 -13.01
N LEU A 322 15.82 18.77 -12.19
CA LEU A 322 16.48 18.82 -10.87
C LEU A 322 17.76 17.98 -10.84
N ALA A 323 18.80 18.57 -11.41
CA ALA A 323 20.17 18.17 -11.15
C ALA A 323 20.82 19.22 -10.24
N SER A 324 21.12 18.84 -9.00
CA SER A 324 22.21 19.44 -8.26
C SER A 324 23.04 18.36 -7.58
N ASP A 325 24.34 18.53 -7.76
CA ASP A 325 25.45 17.61 -7.49
C ASP A 325 25.35 16.74 -6.22
N PHE A 326 25.51 15.43 -6.40
CA PHE A 326 25.94 14.53 -5.34
C PHE A 326 27.46 14.66 -5.20
N THR A 327 27.92 15.48 -4.25
CA THR A 327 29.36 15.57 -3.88
C THR A 327 29.59 15.40 -2.38
N GLN A 328 28.62 14.87 -1.65
CA GLN A 328 28.75 14.69 -0.19
C GLN A 328 28.40 13.27 0.26
N LEU A 329 29.03 12.25 -0.31
CA LEU A 329 29.32 11.00 0.39
C LEU A 329 30.70 10.53 -0.10
N HIS A 330 31.63 10.34 0.84
CA HIS A 330 33.06 10.04 0.66
C HIS A 330 33.99 11.25 0.38
N GLY A 331 34.10 12.12 1.38
CA GLY A 331 35.27 12.95 1.61
C GLY A 331 35.74 12.77 3.05
N GLY A 332 36.56 11.75 3.30
CA GLY A 332 37.12 11.41 4.61
C GLY A 332 37.65 9.99 4.65
#